data_AF-A0AAD5MMV6-F1
#
_entry.id   AF-A0AAD5MMV6-F1
#
_cell.length_a   1.000
_cell.length_b   1.000
_cell.length_c   1.000
_cell.angle_alpha   90.00
_cell.angle_beta   90.00
_cell.angle_gamma   90.00
#
_symmetry.space_group_name_H-M   'P 1'
#
loop_
_entity.id
_entity.type
_entity.pdbx_description
1 polymer ?
#
loop_
_entity_poly.entity_id
_entity_poly.type
_entity_poly.pdbx_seq_one_letter_code
_entity_poly.pdbx_strand_id
1 'polypeptide(L)'
;MAQSFELSQFVRHTAHGADVVIITGDFNMEPEDLGLRLIISQVHLVDAWRLAHPVSPQRLCNTYSSPCRGVENGSTCDRPDNCYSSRKFRQKDDSKRLDYILFKNGRMSLCLEMCDVVMNKILDEELNYSDHVGVLAHFIVNNKDRQPSCEWEPNRPLLVEAIAIVSAGQRRARSDRTWFMCGSALLFVTVIASLFLDDFAPFLSVILSVMRVILTLMIAFCVWYGLIGLTLERKALEAAKQAMQQLLND
;
A
#
# COMPACT_ATOMS: atom_id res chain seq x y z
N MET A 1 2.52 -4.50 2.76
CA MET A 1 3.18 -5.32 3.80
C MET A 1 4.69 -5.22 3.76
N ALA A 2 5.38 -5.80 2.77
CA ALA A 2 6.85 -5.74 2.71
C ALA A 2 7.38 -4.29 2.74
N GLN A 3 6.86 -3.43 1.85
CA GLN A 3 7.18 -2.00 1.83
C GLN A 3 6.89 -1.30 3.16
N SER A 4 5.74 -1.58 3.79
CA SER A 4 5.35 -0.99 5.07
C SER A 4 6.33 -1.38 6.19
N PHE A 5 6.74 -2.64 6.21
CA PHE A 5 7.74 -3.14 7.15
C PHE A 5 9.12 -2.53 6.89
N GLU A 6 9.58 -2.49 5.63
CA GLU A 6 10.85 -1.87 5.26
C GLU A 6 10.89 -0.39 5.64
N LEU A 7 9.81 0.37 5.39
CA LEU A 7 9.69 1.75 5.83
C LEU A 7 9.81 1.86 7.36
N SER A 8 9.11 0.99 8.10
CA SER A 8 9.21 0.98 9.57
C SER A 8 10.65 0.75 10.05
N GLN A 9 11.40 -0.14 9.39
CA GLN A 9 12.78 -0.43 9.73
C GLN A 9 13.70 0.73 9.35
N PHE A 10 13.51 1.30 8.17
CA PHE A 10 14.26 2.46 7.71
C PHE A 10 14.12 3.62 8.69
N VAL A 11 12.91 3.95 9.11
CA VAL A 11 12.67 5.02 10.08
C VAL A 11 13.28 4.64 11.43
N ARG A 12 13.12 3.41 11.90
CA ARG A 12 13.71 2.95 13.17
C ARG A 12 15.23 3.16 13.20
N HIS A 13 15.92 2.77 12.12
CA HIS A 13 17.38 2.86 12.03
C HIS A 13 17.89 4.29 11.86
N THR A 14 17.13 5.15 11.19
CA THR A 14 17.54 6.54 10.90
C THR A 14 17.08 7.54 11.99
N ALA A 15 16.03 7.23 12.74
CA ALA A 15 15.44 8.11 13.75
C ALA A 15 16.24 8.20 15.06
N HIS A 16 17.13 7.26 15.37
CA HIS A 16 17.76 7.15 16.70
C HIS A 16 18.52 8.43 17.12
N GLY A 17 19.08 9.18 16.16
CA GLY A 17 19.80 10.42 16.41
C GLY A 17 19.03 11.70 16.08
N ALA A 18 17.78 11.59 15.61
CA ALA A 18 17.03 12.73 15.09
C ALA A 18 16.49 13.62 16.22
N ASP A 19 16.48 14.94 15.99
CA ASP A 19 15.85 15.88 16.92
C ASP A 19 14.33 15.77 16.87
N VAL A 20 13.78 15.60 15.66
CA VAL A 20 12.36 15.36 15.38
C VAL A 20 12.22 14.36 14.25
N VAL A 21 11.11 13.62 14.22
CA VAL A 21 10.83 12.66 13.14
C VAL A 21 9.46 12.96 12.57
N ILE A 22 9.42 13.24 11.26
CA ILE A 22 8.20 13.48 10.50
C ILE A 22 8.28 12.63 9.23
N ILE A 23 7.19 11.94 8.92
CA ILE A 23 7.01 11.14 7.70
C ILE A 23 5.73 11.60 7.04
N THR A 24 5.81 11.93 5.75
CA THR A 24 4.67 12.43 4.99
C THR A 24 4.55 11.74 3.65
N GLY A 25 3.35 11.71 3.09
CA GLY A 25 3.11 11.34 1.71
C GLY A 25 1.83 10.54 1.52
N ASP A 26 1.63 10.06 0.30
CA ASP A 26 0.60 9.09 -0.06
C ASP A 26 1.08 7.67 0.30
N PHE A 27 0.44 7.06 1.29
CA PHE A 27 0.73 5.70 1.73
C PHE A 27 -0.09 4.67 0.95
N ASN A 28 -1.10 5.11 0.20
CA ASN A 28 -2.08 4.30 -0.50
C ASN A 28 -2.66 3.19 0.39
N MET A 29 -2.91 3.54 1.66
CA MET A 29 -3.43 2.69 2.73
C MET A 29 -4.41 3.50 3.58
N GLU A 30 -5.55 2.91 3.89
CA GLU A 30 -6.54 3.50 4.78
C GLU A 30 -6.15 3.28 6.27
N PRO A 31 -6.73 4.04 7.22
CA PRO A 31 -6.37 3.97 8.64
C PRO A 31 -6.47 2.57 9.26
N GLU A 32 -7.36 1.74 8.73
CA GLU A 32 -7.66 0.37 9.17
C GLU A 32 -6.68 -0.66 8.62
N ASP A 33 -5.96 -0.32 7.54
CA ASP A 33 -5.05 -1.23 6.87
C ASP A 33 -3.89 -1.63 7.79
N LEU A 34 -3.62 -2.93 7.82
CA LEU A 34 -2.57 -3.50 8.66
C LEU A 34 -1.19 -2.90 8.33
N GLY A 35 -0.94 -2.49 7.08
CA GLY A 35 0.36 -1.93 6.68
C GLY A 35 0.66 -0.60 7.35
N LEU A 36 -0.33 0.30 7.40
CA LEU A 36 -0.21 1.58 8.09
C LEU A 36 -0.13 1.38 9.61
N ARG A 37 -0.99 0.52 10.16
CA ARG A 37 -0.95 0.15 11.60
C ARG A 37 0.41 -0.42 12.00
N LEU A 38 1.04 -1.22 11.15
CA LEU A 38 2.39 -1.75 11.37
C LEU A 38 3.43 -0.62 11.40
N ILE A 39 3.42 0.32 10.45
CA ILE A 39 4.34 1.46 10.42
C ILE A 39 4.21 2.30 11.70
N ILE A 40 2.98 2.68 12.04
CA ILE A 40 2.66 3.53 13.19
C ILE A 40 3.11 2.86 14.49
N SER A 41 2.71 1.60 14.69
CA SER A 41 3.01 0.86 15.92
C SER A 41 4.48 0.53 16.07
N GLN A 42 5.15 0.07 15.02
CA GLN A 42 6.54 -0.39 15.09
C GLN A 42 7.51 0.77 15.33
N VAL A 43 7.15 2.00 14.98
CA VAL A 43 8.03 3.16 15.13
C VAL A 43 7.54 4.11 16.25
N HIS A 44 6.39 3.83 16.85
CA HIS A 44 5.68 4.71 17.78
C HIS A 44 5.40 6.10 17.19
N LEU A 45 4.89 6.12 15.97
CA LEU A 45 4.47 7.36 15.32
C LEU A 45 3.05 7.75 15.76
N VAL A 46 2.75 9.03 15.63
CA VAL A 46 1.44 9.63 15.88
C VAL A 46 0.90 10.16 14.56
N ASP A 47 -0.36 9.86 14.26
CA ASP A 47 -1.10 10.39 13.12
C ASP A 47 -1.59 11.81 13.46
N ALA A 48 -1.06 12.82 12.76
CA ALA A 48 -1.39 14.23 13.02
C ALA A 48 -2.88 14.53 12.82
N TRP A 49 -3.52 13.95 11.81
CA TRP A 49 -4.94 14.15 11.56
C TRP A 49 -5.77 13.62 12.73
N ARG A 50 -5.49 12.40 13.17
CA ARG A 50 -6.22 11.78 14.30
C ARG A 50 -5.98 12.50 15.62
N LEU A 51 -4.80 13.07 15.82
CA LEU A 51 -4.50 13.84 17.02
C LEU A 51 -5.25 15.18 17.03
N ALA A 52 -5.30 15.90 15.91
CA ALA A 52 -6.02 17.17 15.78
C ALA A 52 -7.55 16.99 15.76
N HIS A 53 -8.03 15.86 15.23
CA HIS A 53 -9.46 15.57 15.06
C HIS A 53 -9.87 14.29 15.81
N PRO A 54 -9.92 14.33 17.16
CA PRO A 54 -10.38 13.19 17.93
C PRO A 54 -11.83 12.85 17.54
N VAL A 55 -12.07 11.57 17.29
CA VAL A 55 -13.40 11.07 16.91
C VAL A 55 -14.31 11.14 18.14
N SER A 56 -15.28 12.06 18.13
CA SER A 56 -16.32 12.10 19.16
C SER A 56 -17.26 10.89 19.02
N PRO A 57 -17.61 10.18 20.11
CA PRO A 57 -18.52 9.04 20.08
C PRO A 57 -19.89 9.31 19.42
N GLN A 58 -20.36 10.56 19.49
CA GLN A 58 -21.63 11.01 18.90
C GLN A 58 -21.61 11.05 17.36
N ARG A 59 -20.44 11.22 16.72
CA ARG A 59 -20.34 11.26 15.24
C ARG A 59 -20.58 9.90 14.59
N LEU A 60 -20.37 8.80 15.31
CA LEU A 60 -20.65 7.43 14.82
C LEU A 60 -22.15 7.21 14.56
N CYS A 61 -23.02 7.95 15.26
CA CYS A 61 -24.48 7.83 15.18
C CYS A 61 -25.10 8.65 14.05
N ASN A 62 -24.52 9.82 13.70
CA ASN A 62 -25.02 10.71 12.64
C ASN A 62 -24.49 10.36 11.24
N THR A 63 -23.60 9.38 11.14
CA THR A 63 -23.04 8.94 9.87
C THR A 63 -24.16 8.59 8.87
N TYR A 64 -25.30 8.02 9.28
CA TYR A 64 -26.36 7.56 8.34
C TYR A 64 -27.13 8.66 7.59
N SER A 65 -26.91 9.94 7.87
CA SER A 65 -27.74 11.03 7.31
C SER A 65 -27.00 12.28 6.82
N SER A 66 -25.65 12.33 6.84
CA SER A 66 -24.88 13.46 6.28
C SER A 66 -24.33 13.12 4.87
N PRO A 67 -24.49 13.99 3.85
CA PRO A 67 -23.91 13.81 2.52
C PRO A 67 -22.37 13.88 2.45
N CYS A 68 -21.68 14.20 3.56
CA CYS A 68 -20.25 14.52 3.61
C CYS A 68 -19.45 13.63 4.61
N ARG A 69 -19.76 12.33 4.69
CA ARG A 69 -19.09 11.35 5.56
C ARG A 69 -17.56 11.33 5.46
N GLY A 70 -16.99 11.39 4.26
CA GLY A 70 -15.56 11.10 4.08
C GLY A 70 -14.69 12.35 4.20
N VAL A 71 -15.15 13.49 3.70
CA VAL A 71 -14.49 14.79 3.86
C VAL A 71 -14.23 15.13 5.34
N GLU A 72 -15.23 14.89 6.20
CA GLU A 72 -15.15 15.18 7.64
C GLU A 72 -14.16 14.28 8.40
N ASN A 73 -13.79 13.13 7.82
CA ASN A 73 -12.86 12.15 8.40
C ASN A 73 -11.42 12.32 7.90
N GLY A 74 -11.16 13.39 7.14
CA GLY A 74 -9.85 13.70 6.58
C GLY A 74 -9.56 12.92 5.31
N SER A 75 -10.59 12.52 4.55
CA SER A 75 -10.36 11.88 3.26
C SER A 75 -9.60 12.81 2.32
N THR A 76 -8.60 12.26 1.65
CA THR A 76 -7.68 12.97 0.77
C THR A 76 -7.89 12.63 -0.70
N CYS A 77 -8.48 11.46 -1.00
CA CYS A 77 -8.70 10.94 -2.35
C CYS A 77 -10.17 10.56 -2.57
N ASP A 78 -10.61 10.47 -3.83
CA ASP A 78 -11.96 10.05 -4.26
C ASP A 78 -13.09 10.91 -3.65
N ARG A 79 -12.79 12.16 -3.26
CA ARG A 79 -13.74 13.03 -2.55
C ARG A 79 -14.93 13.47 -3.42
N PRO A 80 -16.13 13.65 -2.83
CA PRO A 80 -17.33 14.06 -3.58
C PRO A 80 -17.22 15.45 -4.20
N ASP A 81 -16.44 16.35 -3.58
CA ASP A 81 -16.19 17.72 -3.98
C ASP A 81 -15.03 17.89 -4.98
N ASN A 82 -14.41 16.79 -5.41
CA ASN A 82 -13.31 16.79 -6.39
C ASN A 82 -13.81 16.45 -7.81
N CYS A 83 -13.43 17.27 -8.79
CA CYS A 83 -13.85 17.14 -10.19
C CYS A 83 -13.29 15.88 -10.89
N TYR A 84 -12.16 15.36 -10.42
CA TYR A 84 -11.52 14.15 -10.96
C TYR A 84 -12.11 12.86 -10.39
N SER A 85 -12.88 12.95 -9.30
CA SER A 85 -13.54 11.79 -8.69
C SER A 85 -14.58 11.17 -9.61
N SER A 86 -14.57 9.83 -9.68
CA SER A 86 -15.58 9.10 -10.44
C SER A 86 -16.99 9.37 -9.91
N ARG A 87 -18.01 9.31 -10.78
CA ARG A 87 -19.41 9.53 -10.38
C ARG A 87 -19.85 8.59 -9.25
N LYS A 88 -19.31 7.37 -9.21
CA LYS A 88 -19.61 6.37 -8.19
C LYS A 88 -19.21 6.85 -6.79
N PHE A 89 -17.99 7.38 -6.66
CA PHE A 89 -17.46 7.87 -5.38
C PHE A 89 -18.19 9.13 -4.93
N ARG A 90 -18.46 10.06 -5.85
CA ARG A 90 -19.20 11.30 -5.54
C ARG A 90 -20.62 11.07 -5.02
N GLN A 91 -21.32 10.05 -5.51
CA GLN A 91 -22.70 9.77 -5.10
C GLN A 91 -22.82 9.05 -3.75
N LYS A 92 -21.80 8.29 -3.37
CA LYS A 92 -21.82 7.46 -2.15
C LYS A 92 -20.98 8.03 -1.01
N ASP A 93 -20.18 9.06 -1.30
CA ASP A 93 -19.12 9.59 -0.44
C ASP A 93 -18.27 8.47 0.18
N ASP A 94 -17.68 7.69 -0.72
CA ASP A 94 -16.76 6.59 -0.44
C ASP A 94 -15.32 7.07 -0.64
N SER A 95 -15.02 8.22 -0.05
CA SER A 95 -13.73 8.90 -0.17
C SER A 95 -12.75 8.39 0.87
N LYS A 96 -11.46 8.36 0.52
CA LYS A 96 -10.42 7.64 1.28
C LYS A 96 -9.39 8.57 1.87
N ARG A 97 -8.87 8.23 3.05
CA ARG A 97 -7.70 8.90 3.62
C ARG A 97 -6.44 8.09 3.27
N LEU A 98 -5.65 8.61 2.34
CA LEU A 98 -4.45 7.93 1.83
C LEU A 98 -3.17 8.72 2.10
N ASP A 99 -3.29 10.04 2.30
CA ASP A 99 -2.17 10.93 2.58
C ASP A 99 -2.07 11.22 4.08
N TYR A 100 -0.86 11.09 4.63
CA TYR A 100 -0.63 11.18 6.07
C TYR A 100 0.53 12.10 6.40
N ILE A 101 0.44 12.74 7.57
CA ILE A 101 1.57 13.34 8.29
C ILE A 101 1.71 12.56 9.60
N LEU A 102 2.70 11.69 9.66
CA LEU A 102 3.04 10.89 10.84
C LEU A 102 4.25 11.51 11.52
N PHE A 103 4.24 11.62 12.85
CA PHE A 103 5.35 12.24 13.56
C PHE A 103 5.63 11.56 14.90
N LYS A 104 6.83 11.78 15.43
CA LYS A 104 7.14 11.47 16.83
C LYS A 104 8.24 12.39 17.35
N ASN A 105 8.31 12.46 18.67
CA ASN A 105 9.41 13.12 19.35
C ASN A 105 10.72 12.40 19.07
N GLY A 106 11.78 13.17 18.84
CA GLY A 106 13.16 12.70 18.85
C GLY A 106 13.83 13.18 20.13
N ARG A 107 14.98 13.85 19.98
CA ARG A 107 15.63 14.56 21.10
C ARG A 107 14.89 15.82 21.53
N MET A 108 14.05 16.38 20.67
CA MET A 108 13.20 17.53 20.93
C MET A 108 11.72 17.10 20.93
N SER A 109 10.88 17.86 21.64
CA SER A 109 9.44 17.61 21.66
C SER A 109 8.73 18.36 20.52
N LEU A 110 7.80 17.66 19.85
CA LEU A 110 6.88 18.22 18.87
C LEU A 110 5.52 18.40 19.52
N CYS A 111 4.96 19.61 19.42
CA CYS A 111 3.57 19.89 19.74
C CYS A 111 2.82 20.20 18.44
N LEU A 112 1.77 19.44 18.15
CA LEU A 112 0.90 19.71 17.01
C LEU A 112 -0.11 20.80 17.39
N GLU A 113 -0.09 21.94 16.68
CA GLU A 113 -1.08 23.01 16.89
C GLU A 113 -2.35 22.81 16.08
N MET A 114 -2.19 22.46 14.80
CA MET A 114 -3.31 22.24 13.88
C MET A 114 -2.91 21.24 12.80
N CYS A 115 -3.90 20.54 12.27
CA CYS A 115 -3.76 19.71 11.08
C CYS A 115 -5.04 19.85 10.27
N ASP A 116 -4.97 20.20 8.99
CA ASP A 116 -6.14 20.49 8.14
C ASP A 116 -5.93 20.04 6.70
N VAL A 117 -7.04 19.90 5.97
CA VAL A 117 -7.03 19.69 4.51
C VAL A 117 -6.85 21.03 3.80
N VAL A 118 -5.97 21.08 2.81
CA VAL A 118 -5.64 22.28 2.02
C VAL A 118 -5.60 21.95 0.52
N MET A 119 -5.45 22.99 -0.32
CA MET A 119 -5.27 22.83 -1.78
C MET A 119 -6.37 22.03 -2.49
N ASN A 120 -7.63 22.20 -2.08
CA ASN A 120 -8.74 21.47 -2.68
C ASN A 120 -9.11 21.98 -4.09
N LYS A 121 -9.57 23.23 -4.20
CA LYS A 121 -9.96 23.87 -5.47
C LYS A 121 -9.10 25.09 -5.77
N ILE A 122 -8.86 25.33 -7.05
CA ILE A 122 -8.22 26.54 -7.56
C ILE A 122 -9.17 27.72 -7.31
N LEU A 123 -8.62 28.86 -6.89
CA LEU A 123 -9.44 30.05 -6.61
C LEU A 123 -10.12 30.50 -7.90
N ASP A 124 -11.43 30.79 -7.82
CA ASP A 124 -12.27 31.23 -8.94
C ASP A 124 -12.46 30.22 -10.09
N GLU A 125 -12.09 28.96 -9.88
CA GLU A 125 -12.28 27.87 -10.84
C GLU A 125 -13.03 26.68 -10.22
N GLU A 126 -13.76 25.93 -11.05
CA GLU A 126 -14.37 24.66 -10.64
C GLU A 126 -13.38 23.48 -10.70
N LEU A 127 -12.11 23.77 -11.00
CA LEU A 127 -11.04 22.79 -11.10
C LEU A 127 -10.36 22.58 -9.74
N ASN A 128 -10.06 21.32 -9.44
CA ASN A 128 -9.23 20.94 -8.30
C ASN A 128 -7.75 20.98 -8.68
N TYR A 129 -6.85 21.18 -7.71
CA TYR A 129 -5.41 21.18 -7.97
C TYR A 129 -4.87 19.78 -8.34
N SER A 130 -5.49 18.74 -7.80
CA SER A 130 -5.17 17.32 -8.03
C SER A 130 -6.42 16.49 -7.69
N ASP A 131 -6.43 15.22 -8.10
CA ASP A 131 -7.36 14.18 -7.62
C ASP A 131 -7.18 13.87 -6.12
N HIS A 132 -6.07 14.30 -5.52
CA HIS A 132 -5.84 14.35 -4.09
C HIS A 132 -5.90 15.79 -3.56
N VAL A 133 -6.27 15.95 -2.29
CA VAL A 133 -6.15 17.21 -1.54
C VAL A 133 -4.92 17.18 -0.64
N GLY A 134 -4.33 18.35 -0.39
CA GLY A 134 -3.17 18.46 0.48
C GLY A 134 -3.53 18.31 1.96
N VAL A 135 -2.58 17.83 2.76
CA VAL A 135 -2.68 17.82 4.23
C VAL A 135 -1.63 18.77 4.78
N LEU A 136 -2.04 19.69 5.64
CA LEU A 136 -1.20 20.67 6.32
C LEU A 136 -1.14 20.32 7.81
N ALA A 137 0.04 20.39 8.42
CA ALA A 137 0.19 20.33 9.87
C ALA A 137 1.16 21.41 10.36
N HIS A 138 0.82 22.07 11.46
CA HIS A 138 1.67 23.07 12.10
C HIS A 138 2.23 22.51 13.41
N PHE A 139 3.56 22.52 13.55
CA PHE A 139 4.25 21.97 14.71
C PHE A 139 5.07 23.05 15.42
N ILE A 140 4.95 23.11 16.74
CA ILE A 140 5.91 23.81 17.61
C ILE A 140 6.98 22.82 18.06
N VAL A 141 8.25 23.17 17.82
CA VAL A 141 9.40 22.40 18.27
C VAL A 141 9.97 23.00 19.55
N ASN A 142 10.03 22.21 20.61
CA ASN A 142 10.57 22.62 21.91
C ASN A 142 11.87 21.85 22.21
N ASN A 143 12.97 22.58 22.38
CA ASN A 143 14.29 22.03 22.70
C ASN A 143 14.57 21.94 24.22
N LYS A 144 13.62 22.36 25.06
CA LYS A 144 13.81 22.34 26.53
C LYS A 144 13.57 20.95 27.11
N ASP A 145 12.71 20.16 26.49
CA ASP A 145 12.35 18.81 26.93
C ASP A 145 13.16 17.78 26.16
N ARG A 146 14.42 17.59 26.56
CA ARG A 146 15.22 16.48 26.05
C ARG A 146 14.66 15.16 26.58
N GLN A 147 13.88 14.49 25.74
CA GLN A 147 13.36 13.17 26.04
C GLN A 147 14.51 12.15 25.95
N PRO A 148 14.73 11.31 26.98
CA PRO A 148 15.62 10.16 26.84
C PRO A 148 15.05 9.24 25.75
N SER A 149 15.94 8.56 25.02
CA SER A 149 15.54 7.59 24.01
C SER A 149 14.62 6.55 24.64
N CYS A 150 13.37 6.49 24.18
CA CYS A 150 12.41 5.49 24.64
C CYS A 150 12.92 4.08 24.28
N GLU A 151 12.84 3.16 25.24
CA GLU A 151 13.10 1.75 24.98
C GLU A 151 12.06 1.26 23.96
N TRP A 152 12.55 0.70 22.87
CA TRP A 152 11.71 0.26 21.78
C TRP A 152 11.30 -1.18 22.03
N GLU A 153 10.00 -1.43 22.05
CA GLU A 153 9.46 -2.79 22.08
C GLU A 153 8.66 -3.07 20.79
N PRO A 154 8.86 -4.23 20.15
CA PRO A 154 8.11 -4.61 18.97
C PRO A 154 6.64 -4.86 19.32
N ASN A 155 5.72 -4.39 18.47
CA ASN A 155 4.32 -4.78 18.58
C ASN A 155 4.14 -6.22 18.09
N ARG A 156 4.39 -7.18 19.00
CA ARG A 156 4.39 -8.63 18.70
C ARG A 156 3.09 -9.10 18.02
N PRO A 157 1.87 -8.72 18.47
CA PRO A 157 0.63 -9.12 17.80
C PRO A 157 0.56 -8.70 16.32
N LEU A 158 0.91 -7.43 16.02
CA LEU A 158 0.87 -6.93 14.64
C LEU A 158 1.94 -7.57 13.76
N LEU A 159 3.13 -7.86 14.31
CA LEU A 159 4.16 -8.60 13.60
C LEU A 159 3.72 -10.03 13.27
N VAL A 160 3.04 -10.72 14.19
CA VAL A 160 2.49 -12.05 13.94
C VAL A 160 1.45 -12.01 12.82
N GLU A 161 0.56 -11.03 12.83
CA GLU A 161 -0.43 -10.82 11.77
C GLU A 161 0.25 -10.54 10.42
N ALA A 162 1.25 -9.66 10.38
CA ALA A 162 2.02 -9.35 9.18
C ALA A 162 2.75 -10.58 8.63
N ILE A 163 3.39 -11.38 9.51
CA ILE A 163 4.05 -12.65 9.15
C ILE A 163 3.06 -13.63 8.53
N ALA A 164 1.82 -13.70 9.05
CA ALA A 164 0.79 -14.57 8.50
C ALA A 164 0.43 -14.18 7.05
N ILE A 165 0.26 -12.87 6.78
CA ILE A 165 -0.02 -12.37 5.42
C ILE A 165 1.14 -12.63 4.47
N VAL A 166 2.38 -12.31 4.88
CA VAL A 166 3.57 -12.56 4.06
C VAL A 166 3.75 -14.06 3.79
N SER A 167 3.48 -14.91 4.78
CA SER A 167 3.51 -16.38 4.62
C SER A 167 2.45 -16.88 3.65
N ALA A 168 1.25 -16.29 3.65
CA ALA A 168 0.21 -16.59 2.68
C ALA A 168 0.65 -16.19 1.26
N GLY A 169 1.21 -14.99 1.09
CA GLY A 169 1.78 -14.52 -0.17
C GLY A 169 2.89 -15.44 -0.69
N GLN A 170 3.81 -15.89 0.18
CA GLN A 170 4.89 -16.81 -0.20
C GLN A 170 4.34 -18.17 -0.70
N ARG A 171 3.29 -18.69 -0.06
CA ARG A 171 2.60 -19.91 -0.51
C ARG A 171 1.93 -19.71 -1.87
N ARG A 172 1.27 -18.55 -2.07
CA ARG A 172 0.66 -18.19 -3.34
C ARG A 172 1.69 -18.10 -4.46
N ALA A 173 2.78 -17.35 -4.27
CA ALA A 173 3.83 -17.23 -5.27
C ALA A 173 4.44 -18.59 -5.67
N ARG A 174 4.58 -19.53 -4.73
CA ARG A 174 4.99 -20.91 -5.02
C ARG A 174 3.95 -21.67 -5.85
N SER A 175 2.68 -21.60 -5.46
CA SER A 175 1.58 -22.24 -6.19
C SER A 175 1.45 -21.68 -7.60
N ASP A 176 1.45 -20.36 -7.74
CA ASP A 176 1.34 -19.66 -9.02
C ASP A 176 2.50 -20.05 -9.92
N ARG A 177 3.73 -20.16 -9.39
CA ARG A 177 4.87 -20.63 -10.17
C ARG A 177 4.62 -22.02 -10.75
N THR A 178 4.11 -22.95 -9.96
CA THR A 178 3.74 -24.28 -10.46
C THR A 178 2.68 -24.18 -11.56
N TRP A 179 1.64 -23.36 -11.39
CA TRP A 179 0.60 -23.15 -12.40
C TRP A 179 1.13 -22.56 -13.70
N PHE A 180 2.01 -21.55 -13.64
CA PHE A 180 2.64 -20.96 -14.82
C PHE A 180 3.53 -21.97 -15.57
N MET A 181 4.28 -22.81 -14.84
CA MET A 181 5.11 -23.85 -15.46
C MET A 181 4.27 -24.96 -16.10
N CYS A 182 3.22 -25.44 -15.41
CA CYS A 182 2.28 -26.41 -15.97
C CYS A 182 1.53 -25.85 -17.19
N GLY A 183 1.07 -24.60 -17.11
CA GLY A 183 0.42 -23.90 -18.21
C GLY A 183 1.34 -23.75 -19.42
N SER A 184 2.60 -23.38 -19.20
CA SER A 184 3.62 -23.32 -20.25
C SER A 184 3.83 -24.68 -20.94
N ALA A 185 3.93 -25.77 -20.17
CA ALA A 185 4.06 -27.12 -20.72
C ALA A 185 2.82 -27.52 -21.55
N LEU A 186 1.62 -27.20 -21.07
CA LEU A 186 0.37 -27.45 -21.80
C LEU A 186 0.32 -26.68 -23.12
N LEU A 187 0.65 -25.37 -23.09
CA LEU A 187 0.70 -24.54 -24.30
C LEU A 187 1.73 -25.07 -25.31
N PHE A 188 2.88 -25.54 -24.82
CA PHE A 188 3.89 -26.15 -25.67
C PHE A 188 3.36 -27.41 -26.37
N VAL A 189 2.68 -28.29 -25.64
CA VAL A 189 2.00 -29.47 -26.22
C VAL A 189 0.94 -29.04 -27.25
N THR A 190 0.18 -27.97 -26.99
CA THR A 190 -0.80 -27.43 -27.96
C THR A 190 -0.12 -26.93 -29.24
N VAL A 191 1.03 -26.26 -29.14
CA VAL A 191 1.80 -25.82 -30.31
C VAL A 191 2.26 -27.04 -31.12
N ILE A 192 2.80 -28.07 -30.47
CA ILE A 192 3.22 -29.30 -31.16
C ILE A 192 2.03 -30.01 -31.81
N ALA A 193 0.90 -30.15 -31.11
CA ALA A 193 -0.32 -30.74 -31.65
C ALA A 193 -0.84 -29.97 -32.88
N SER A 194 -0.73 -28.65 -32.87
CA SER A 194 -1.15 -27.81 -33.99
C SER A 194 -0.32 -28.02 -35.27
N LEU A 195 0.93 -28.49 -35.15
CA LEU A 195 1.77 -28.81 -36.31
C LEU A 195 1.18 -29.97 -37.13
N PHE A 196 0.61 -30.97 -36.47
CA PHE A 196 -0.01 -32.10 -37.15
C PHE A 196 -1.32 -31.73 -37.86
N LEU A 197 -1.95 -30.62 -37.52
CA LEU A 197 -3.18 -30.14 -38.17
C LEU A 197 -2.91 -29.48 -39.53
N ASP A 198 -1.67 -29.04 -39.80
CA ASP A 198 -1.30 -28.43 -41.08
C ASP A 198 -1.49 -29.43 -42.24
N ASP A 199 -1.23 -30.73 -42.01
CA ASP A 199 -1.41 -31.79 -43.00
C ASP A 199 -2.89 -32.07 -43.32
N PHE A 200 -3.78 -31.88 -42.35
CA PHE A 200 -5.22 -32.16 -42.51
C PHE A 200 -6.03 -30.97 -43.04
N ALA A 201 -5.62 -29.74 -42.75
CA ALA A 201 -6.38 -28.53 -43.07
C ALA A 201 -5.49 -27.39 -43.63
N PRO A 202 -4.94 -27.56 -44.84
CA PRO A 202 -3.98 -26.60 -45.42
C PRO A 202 -4.56 -25.19 -45.64
N PHE A 203 -5.89 -25.07 -45.81
CA PHE A 203 -6.57 -23.78 -45.96
C PHE A 203 -6.53 -22.91 -44.70
N LEU A 204 -6.27 -23.49 -43.51
CA LEU A 204 -6.14 -22.77 -42.23
C LEU A 204 -4.69 -22.43 -41.87
N SER A 205 -3.71 -22.81 -42.70
CA SER A 205 -2.27 -22.71 -42.39
C SER A 205 -1.81 -21.33 -41.92
N VAL A 206 -2.30 -20.24 -42.54
CA VAL A 206 -1.97 -18.86 -42.13
C VAL A 206 -2.51 -18.56 -40.73
N ILE A 207 -3.75 -18.95 -40.45
CA ILE A 207 -4.40 -18.74 -39.14
C ILE A 207 -3.66 -19.55 -38.06
N LEU A 208 -3.36 -20.82 -38.33
CA LEU A 208 -2.58 -21.68 -37.41
C LEU A 208 -1.17 -21.14 -37.18
N SER A 209 -0.54 -20.52 -38.19
CA SER A 209 0.77 -19.88 -38.05
C SER A 209 0.72 -18.67 -37.12
N VAL A 210 -0.26 -17.77 -37.30
CA VAL A 210 -0.45 -16.62 -36.41
C VAL A 210 -0.74 -17.07 -34.97
N MET A 211 -1.60 -18.07 -34.81
CA MET A 211 -1.93 -18.65 -33.51
C MET A 211 -0.69 -19.24 -32.81
N ARG A 212 0.15 -19.99 -33.52
CA ARG A 212 1.42 -20.53 -32.97
C ARG A 212 2.37 -19.44 -32.49
N VAL A 213 2.50 -18.33 -33.23
CA VAL A 213 3.32 -17.19 -32.79
C VAL A 213 2.80 -16.61 -31.48
N ILE A 214 1.48 -16.39 -31.37
CA ILE A 214 0.85 -15.90 -30.13
C ILE A 214 1.09 -16.87 -28.97
N LEU A 215 0.83 -18.17 -29.16
CA LEU A 215 1.08 -19.18 -28.13
C LEU A 215 2.54 -19.22 -27.69
N THR A 216 3.47 -19.07 -28.62
CA THR A 216 4.92 -19.05 -28.32
C THR A 216 5.30 -17.82 -27.48
N LEU A 217 4.73 -16.65 -27.78
CA LEU A 217 4.91 -15.45 -26.95
C LEU A 217 4.32 -15.64 -25.55
N MET A 218 3.14 -16.28 -25.44
CA MET A 218 2.55 -16.62 -24.15
C MET A 218 3.42 -17.60 -23.36
N ILE A 219 3.97 -18.64 -24.01
CA ILE A 219 4.92 -19.58 -23.39
C ILE A 219 6.13 -18.82 -22.85
N ALA A 220 6.74 -17.94 -23.66
CA ALA A 220 7.88 -17.15 -23.25
C ALA A 220 7.57 -16.28 -22.02
N PHE A 221 6.40 -15.62 -22.02
CA PHE A 221 5.93 -14.86 -20.87
C PHE A 221 5.74 -15.75 -19.62
N CYS A 222 5.04 -16.88 -19.74
CA CYS A 222 4.78 -17.78 -18.61
C CYS A 222 6.09 -18.32 -18.01
N VAL A 223 7.06 -18.69 -18.85
CA VAL A 223 8.38 -19.17 -18.42
C VAL A 223 9.15 -18.05 -17.75
N TRP A 224 9.23 -16.87 -18.39
CA TRP A 224 9.96 -15.72 -17.84
C TRP A 224 9.38 -15.27 -16.49
N TYR A 225 8.06 -15.08 -16.43
CA TYR A 225 7.39 -14.65 -15.21
C TYR A 225 7.46 -15.73 -14.11
N GLY A 226 7.25 -16.99 -14.46
CA GLY A 226 7.33 -18.11 -13.52
C GLY A 226 8.73 -18.34 -12.95
N LEU A 227 9.76 -18.22 -13.77
CA LEU A 227 11.16 -18.42 -13.35
C LEU A 227 11.75 -17.19 -12.67
N ILE A 228 11.56 -16.00 -13.23
CA ILE A 228 12.20 -14.77 -12.75
C ILE A 228 11.25 -14.03 -11.81
N GLY A 229 10.10 -13.57 -12.32
CA GLY A 229 9.15 -12.74 -11.56
C GLY A 229 8.75 -13.35 -10.22
N LEU A 230 8.17 -14.56 -10.25
CA LEU A 230 7.71 -15.25 -9.04
C LEU A 230 8.84 -15.72 -8.13
N THR A 231 10.05 -15.95 -8.67
CA THR A 231 11.22 -16.24 -7.82
C THR A 231 11.68 -15.00 -7.08
N LEU A 232 11.72 -13.84 -7.74
CA LEU A 232 12.06 -12.56 -7.12
C LEU A 232 11.04 -12.21 -6.03
N GLU A 233 9.75 -12.29 -6.36
CA GLU A 233 8.65 -12.04 -5.40
C GLU A 233 8.77 -12.97 -4.19
N ARG A 234 8.93 -14.28 -4.41
CA ARG A 234 9.09 -15.25 -3.31
C ARG A 234 10.29 -14.92 -2.43
N LYS A 235 11.44 -14.57 -3.02
CA LYS A 235 12.66 -14.23 -2.27
C LYS A 235 12.47 -12.96 -1.46
N ALA A 236 11.82 -11.93 -2.02
CA ALA A 236 11.51 -10.70 -1.31
C ALA A 236 10.59 -10.95 -0.11
N LEU A 237 9.51 -11.73 -0.30
CA LEU A 237 8.61 -12.12 0.78
C LEU A 237 9.31 -12.96 1.86
N GLU A 238 10.20 -13.85 1.46
CA GLU A 238 10.98 -14.68 2.38
C GLU A 238 11.94 -13.86 3.23
N ALA A 239 12.65 -12.89 2.63
CA ALA A 239 13.52 -11.97 3.35
C ALA A 239 12.73 -11.09 4.34
N ALA A 240 11.60 -10.51 3.91
CA ALA A 240 10.74 -9.71 4.79
C ALA A 240 10.22 -10.54 5.97
N LYS A 241 9.80 -11.78 5.72
CA LYS A 241 9.36 -12.70 6.77
C LYS A 241 10.47 -13.00 7.78
N GLN A 242 11.68 -13.32 7.31
CA GLN A 242 12.82 -13.61 8.18
C GLN A 242 13.17 -12.42 9.06
N ALA A 243 13.19 -11.22 8.50
CA ALA A 243 13.44 -9.99 9.25
C ALA A 243 12.35 -9.73 10.32
N MET A 244 11.08 -9.94 10.00
CA MET A 244 9.99 -9.85 10.99
C MET A 244 10.14 -10.89 12.11
N GLN A 245 10.55 -12.11 11.78
CA GLN A 245 10.76 -13.19 12.75
C GLN A 245 11.95 -12.92 13.68
N GLN A 246 13.02 -12.30 13.17
CA GLN A 246 14.15 -11.87 13.99
C GLN A 246 13.69 -10.87 15.06
N LEU A 247 12.93 -9.83 14.67
CA LEU A 247 12.39 -8.85 15.61
C LEU A 247 11.38 -9.43 16.62
N LEU A 248 10.79 -10.60 16.34
CA LEU A 248 9.91 -11.29 17.29
C LEU A 248 10.71 -12.11 18.32
N ASN A 249 11.92 -12.52 17.98
CA ASN A 249 12.77 -13.35 18.85
C ASN A 249 13.77 -12.51 19.66
N ASP A 250 14.05 -11.29 19.23
CA ASP A 250 14.69 -10.24 20.02
C ASP A 250 13.76 -9.76 21.17
#